data_AF-J5JDT5-F1
#
_entry.id   AF-J5JDT5-F1
#
_cell.length_a   1.000
_cell.length_b   1.000
_cell.length_c   1.000
_cell.angle_alpha   90.00
_cell.angle_beta   90.00
_cell.angle_gamma   90.00
#
_symmetry.space_group_name_H-M   'P 1'
#
loop_
_entity.id
_entity.type
_entity.pdbx_description
1 polymer ?
#
loop_
_entity_poly.entity_id
_entity_poly.type
_entity_poly.pdbx_seq_one_letter_code
_entity_poly.pdbx_strand_id
1 'polypeptide(L)'
;MICGDAGSPIIVRTGEKGLSWLEVEAGGKAAHGAHVHIGSNAIDGLMAALSQLKSLEKFETWPVKEVEDAVAAVKPVSEPLGGPGEAAVLGSITVNIGTISGGTSTNLVAETASASLDIRLPVGLSTATLIKQIKRILEPTDGIRHDIVRAYEASWTPPDRRGDCTARVRGDKADGGRTGDGEYASRGF
;
A
#
# COMPACT_ATOMS: atom_id res chain seq x y z
N MET A 1 0.85 19.59 12.23
CA MET A 1 -0.50 19.65 11.63
C MET A 1 -1.19 18.34 11.94
N ILE A 2 -2.44 18.35 12.43
CA ILE A 2 -3.20 17.11 12.68
C ILE A 2 -3.99 16.76 11.40
N CYS A 3 -3.80 15.56 10.87
CA CYS A 3 -4.59 15.00 9.77
C CYS A 3 -5.70 14.11 10.33
N GLY A 4 -6.96 14.49 10.13
CA GLY A 4 -8.13 13.73 10.61
C GLY A 4 -8.56 12.64 9.63
N ASP A 5 -7.65 11.74 9.26
CA ASP A 5 -7.94 10.62 8.35
C ASP A 5 -8.43 9.36 9.09
N ALA A 6 -8.95 8.40 8.35
CA ALA A 6 -9.53 7.16 8.87
C ALA A 6 -8.51 6.36 9.72
N GLY A 7 -8.87 6.11 10.97
CA GLY A 7 -8.02 5.38 11.90
C GLY A 7 -8.74 4.99 13.18
N SER A 8 -7.98 4.37 14.08
CA SER A 8 -8.49 4.05 15.41
C SER A 8 -8.50 5.30 16.28
N PRO A 9 -9.59 5.59 17.03
CA PRO A 9 -9.64 6.75 17.93
C PRO A 9 -8.63 6.66 19.09
N ILE A 10 -8.01 5.49 19.29
CA ILE A 10 -7.05 5.25 20.38
C ILE A 10 -5.59 5.17 19.90
N ILE A 11 -5.32 5.30 18.60
CA ILE A 11 -3.96 5.27 18.04
C ILE A 11 -3.68 6.55 17.27
N VAL A 12 -2.67 7.30 17.72
CA VAL A 12 -2.10 8.39 16.94
C VAL A 12 -1.05 7.80 16.01
N ARG A 13 -1.24 7.97 14.70
CA ARG A 13 -0.23 7.63 13.70
C ARG A 13 0.68 8.82 13.46
N THR A 14 1.98 8.59 13.52
CA THR A 14 2.99 9.63 13.31
C THR A 14 3.70 9.50 11.97
N GLY A 15 3.23 8.61 11.10
CA GLY A 15 3.77 8.42 9.76
C GLY A 15 2.90 7.56 8.88
N GLU A 16 3.21 7.61 7.59
CA GLU A 16 2.51 6.93 6.51
C GLU A 16 3.52 6.30 5.55
N LYS A 17 3.17 5.11 5.05
CA LYS A 17 3.91 4.51 3.93
C LYS A 17 3.78 5.40 2.70
N GLY A 18 4.84 5.44 1.90
CA GLY A 18 4.77 6.05 0.58
C GLY A 18 3.86 5.23 -0.33
N LEU A 19 3.55 5.77 -1.50
CA LEU A 19 2.80 5.06 -2.53
C LEU A 19 3.39 5.28 -3.92
N SER A 20 3.18 4.30 -4.79
CA SER A 20 3.37 4.40 -6.23
C SER A 20 2.24 3.66 -6.93
N TRP A 21 1.50 4.36 -7.78
CA TRP A 21 0.52 3.75 -8.66
C TRP A 21 1.17 3.45 -10.01
N LEU A 22 1.05 2.20 -10.43
CA LEU A 22 1.69 1.66 -11.63
C LEU A 22 0.61 1.08 -12.54
N GLU A 23 0.59 1.52 -13.80
CA GLU A 23 -0.16 0.87 -14.86
C GLU A 23 0.80 -0.02 -15.66
N VAL A 24 0.36 -1.22 -16.01
CA VAL A 24 1.12 -2.16 -16.83
C VAL A 24 0.23 -2.64 -17.97
N GLU A 25 0.73 -2.54 -19.19
CA GLU A 25 0.07 -3.03 -20.40
C GLU A 25 0.95 -4.06 -21.09
N ALA A 26 0.32 -5.11 -21.61
CA ALA A 26 0.96 -6.14 -22.40
C ALA A 26 0.36 -6.17 -23.81
N GLY A 27 1.24 -6.18 -24.81
CA GLY A 27 0.90 -6.39 -26.21
C GLY A 27 1.19 -7.82 -26.65
N GLY A 28 0.30 -8.37 -27.46
CA GLY A 28 0.38 -9.69 -28.05
C GLY A 28 0.04 -9.66 -29.54
N LYS A 29 -0.23 -10.84 -30.08
CA LYS A 29 -0.65 -11.05 -31.47
C LYS A 29 -1.80 -12.03 -31.49
N ALA A 30 -2.96 -11.56 -31.95
CA ALA A 30 -4.16 -12.38 -32.05
C ALA A 30 -3.96 -13.59 -32.97
N ALA A 31 -4.61 -14.69 -32.60
CA ALA A 31 -4.71 -15.92 -33.38
C ALA A 31 -5.95 -16.69 -32.91
N HIS A 32 -6.44 -17.62 -33.73
CA HIS A 32 -7.46 -18.56 -33.26
C HIS A 32 -6.89 -19.42 -32.12
N GLY A 33 -7.68 -19.76 -31.11
CA GLY A 33 -7.23 -20.53 -29.95
C GLY A 33 -6.70 -21.94 -30.28
N ALA A 34 -7.03 -22.47 -31.46
CA ALA A 34 -6.45 -23.72 -31.98
C ALA A 34 -5.07 -23.54 -32.66
N HIS A 35 -4.68 -22.30 -32.93
CA HIS A 35 -3.45 -21.93 -33.63
C HIS A 35 -2.60 -20.97 -32.80
N VAL A 36 -2.45 -21.25 -31.50
CA VAL A 36 -1.69 -20.40 -30.56
C VAL A 36 -0.23 -20.16 -30.99
N HIS A 37 0.38 -21.12 -31.70
CA HIS A 37 1.78 -21.07 -32.13
C HIS A 37 2.10 -19.97 -33.16
N ILE A 38 1.08 -19.35 -33.79
CA ILE A 38 1.26 -18.21 -34.71
C ILE A 38 0.94 -16.84 -34.07
N GLY A 39 0.48 -16.85 -32.82
CA GLY A 39 0.17 -15.67 -32.01
C GLY A 39 1.09 -15.53 -30.80
N SER A 40 0.87 -14.48 -30.02
CA SER A 40 1.51 -14.26 -28.72
C SER A 40 0.46 -13.73 -27.75
N ASN A 41 0.30 -14.38 -26.61
CA ASN A 41 -0.80 -14.07 -25.70
C ASN A 41 -0.41 -12.95 -24.73
N ALA A 42 -1.07 -11.80 -24.86
CA ALA A 42 -0.83 -10.64 -24.00
C ALA A 42 -1.14 -10.94 -22.52
N ILE A 43 -2.12 -11.80 -22.22
CA ILE A 43 -2.46 -12.15 -20.84
C ILE A 43 -1.31 -12.95 -20.20
N ASP A 44 -0.69 -13.87 -20.95
CA ASP A 44 0.44 -14.66 -20.44
C ASP A 44 1.66 -13.74 -20.16
N GLY A 45 1.94 -12.81 -21.07
CA GLY A 45 2.97 -11.78 -20.87
C GLY A 45 2.70 -10.89 -19.65
N LEU A 46 1.46 -10.42 -19.49
CA LEU A 46 1.07 -9.62 -18.34
C LEU A 46 1.22 -10.41 -17.03
N MET A 47 0.76 -11.66 -16.97
CA MET A 47 0.91 -12.50 -15.78
C MET A 47 2.38 -12.70 -15.41
N ALA A 48 3.26 -12.91 -16.40
CA ALA A 48 4.70 -13.02 -16.17
C ALA A 48 5.28 -11.71 -15.60
N ALA A 49 4.89 -10.56 -16.13
CA ALA A 49 5.31 -9.26 -15.62
C ALA A 49 4.82 -9.00 -14.18
N LEU A 50 3.54 -9.27 -13.90
CA LEU A 50 2.95 -9.09 -12.57
C LEU A 50 3.58 -10.02 -11.52
N SER A 51 3.87 -11.27 -11.90
CA SER A 51 4.58 -12.23 -11.03
C SER A 51 5.99 -11.73 -10.68
N GLN A 52 6.69 -11.14 -11.65
CA GLN A 52 8.00 -10.53 -11.39
C GLN A 52 7.88 -9.28 -10.49
N LEU A 53 6.88 -8.42 -10.71
CA LEU A 53 6.63 -7.26 -9.84
C LEU A 53 6.32 -7.65 -8.39
N LYS A 54 5.68 -8.79 -8.16
CA LYS A 54 5.46 -9.33 -6.81
C LYS A 54 6.75 -9.64 -6.06
N SER A 55 7.88 -9.82 -6.75
CA SER A 55 9.19 -9.99 -6.09
C SER A 55 9.64 -8.74 -5.32
N LEU A 56 9.08 -7.55 -5.61
CA LEU A 56 9.35 -6.32 -4.87
C LEU A 56 9.01 -6.43 -3.38
N GLU A 57 8.07 -7.29 -2.99
CA GLU A 57 7.73 -7.52 -1.58
C GLU A 57 8.91 -8.12 -0.79
N LYS A 58 9.91 -8.70 -1.48
CA LYS A 58 11.15 -9.24 -0.91
C LYS A 58 12.34 -8.29 -1.04
N PHE A 59 12.13 -7.09 -1.59
CA PHE A 59 13.20 -6.12 -1.77
C PHE A 59 13.76 -5.68 -0.41
N GLU A 60 15.09 -5.61 -0.31
CA GLU A 60 15.77 -5.18 0.91
C GLU A 60 15.43 -3.72 1.21
N THR A 61 15.00 -3.46 2.44
CA THR A 61 14.67 -2.13 2.92
C THR A 61 15.69 -1.70 3.96
N TRP A 62 15.94 -0.40 4.05
CA TRP A 62 16.81 0.19 5.07
C TRP A 62 15.93 0.94 6.06
N PRO A 63 15.45 0.27 7.13
CA PRO A 63 14.54 0.87 8.07
C PRO A 63 15.20 2.03 8.81
N VAL A 64 14.41 3.07 9.08
CA VAL A 64 14.81 4.15 9.99
C VAL A 64 14.58 3.66 11.41
N LYS A 65 15.66 3.61 12.22
CA LYS A 65 15.65 3.01 13.56
C LYS A 65 14.56 3.60 14.46
N GLU A 66 14.37 4.92 14.41
CA GLU A 66 13.35 5.61 15.19
C GLU A 66 11.92 5.18 14.84
N VAL A 67 11.67 4.87 13.56
CA VAL A 67 10.38 4.38 13.08
C VAL A 67 10.19 2.92 13.49
N GLU A 68 11.24 2.11 13.37
CA GLU A 68 11.21 0.71 13.81
C GLU A 68 10.93 0.59 15.31
N ASP A 69 11.65 1.36 16.13
CA ASP A 69 11.45 1.42 17.58
C ASP A 69 10.02 1.87 17.93
N ALA A 70 9.49 2.88 17.21
CA ALA A 70 8.12 3.35 17.40
C ALA A 70 7.08 2.29 17.05
N VAL A 71 7.23 1.60 15.91
CA VAL A 71 6.35 0.49 15.49
C VAL A 71 6.41 -0.65 16.50
N ALA A 72 7.59 -1.03 16.96
CA ALA A 72 7.77 -2.09 17.95
C ALA A 72 7.08 -1.75 19.29
N ALA A 73 7.18 -0.50 19.74
CA ALA A 73 6.55 -0.04 20.98
C ALA A 73 5.02 -0.07 20.94
N VAL A 74 4.40 0.25 19.79
CA VAL A 74 2.93 0.29 19.64
C VAL A 74 2.33 -1.03 19.17
N LYS A 75 3.13 -1.98 18.70
CA LYS A 75 2.71 -3.29 18.20
C LYS A 75 1.65 -4.00 19.08
N PRO A 76 1.78 -4.07 20.44
CA PRO A 76 0.79 -4.74 21.29
C PRO A 76 -0.61 -4.11 21.26
N VAL A 77 -0.70 -2.83 20.87
CA VAL A 77 -1.96 -2.08 20.79
C VAL A 77 -2.46 -2.01 19.34
N SER A 78 -1.53 -1.86 18.38
CA SER A 78 -1.86 -1.68 16.95
C SER A 78 -2.32 -2.98 16.29
N GLU A 79 -1.59 -4.09 16.45
CA GLU A 79 -1.92 -5.34 15.74
C GLU A 79 -3.30 -5.92 16.07
N PRO A 80 -3.83 -5.85 17.31
CA PRO A 80 -5.22 -6.26 17.57
C PRO A 80 -6.27 -5.44 16.79
N LEU A 81 -5.93 -4.21 16.38
CA LEU A 81 -6.81 -3.31 15.62
C LEU A 81 -6.57 -3.41 14.11
N GLY A 82 -5.31 -3.45 13.68
CA GLY A 82 -4.90 -3.50 12.27
C GLY A 82 -4.82 -4.92 11.68
N GLY A 83 -4.84 -5.94 12.53
CA GLY A 83 -4.73 -7.34 12.17
C GLY A 83 -3.31 -7.93 12.38
N PRO A 84 -3.20 -9.26 12.48
CA PRO A 84 -1.92 -9.94 12.68
C PRO A 84 -0.92 -9.60 11.56
N GLY A 85 0.29 -9.20 11.93
CA GLY A 85 1.38 -8.91 10.99
C GLY A 85 1.46 -7.46 10.51
N GLU A 86 0.59 -6.56 10.99
CA GLU A 86 0.62 -5.12 10.64
C GLU A 86 2.02 -4.53 10.83
N ALA A 87 2.68 -4.79 11.97
CA ALA A 87 4.00 -4.23 12.26
C ALA A 87 5.06 -4.64 11.22
N ALA A 88 5.01 -5.88 10.74
CA ALA A 88 5.92 -6.37 9.70
C ALA A 88 5.61 -5.70 8.35
N VAL A 89 4.32 -5.56 8.02
CA VAL A 89 3.87 -4.92 6.77
C VAL A 89 4.25 -3.44 6.71
N LEU A 90 4.28 -2.72 7.83
CA LEU A 90 4.69 -1.31 7.86
C LEU A 90 6.15 -1.13 7.38
N GLY A 91 7.03 -2.09 7.68
CA GLY A 91 8.45 -2.07 7.31
C GLY A 91 8.81 -2.66 5.93
N SER A 92 7.85 -3.26 5.22
CA SER A 92 8.09 -3.91 3.92
C SER A 92 7.46 -3.17 2.74
N ILE A 93 7.81 -3.54 1.51
CA ILE A 93 7.04 -3.13 0.33
C ILE A 93 5.81 -4.02 0.23
N THR A 94 4.65 -3.45 -0.10
CA THR A 94 3.46 -4.22 -0.46
C THR A 94 3.05 -3.92 -1.89
N VAL A 95 2.71 -4.95 -2.65
CA VAL A 95 2.24 -4.79 -4.03
C VAL A 95 0.81 -5.28 -4.12
N ASN A 96 -0.15 -4.39 -4.35
CA ASN A 96 -1.54 -4.76 -4.56
C ASN A 96 -1.87 -4.65 -6.05
N ILE A 97 -2.31 -5.76 -6.67
CA ILE A 97 -2.85 -5.74 -8.04
C ILE A 97 -4.34 -5.42 -7.91
N GLY A 98 -4.70 -4.17 -8.12
CA GLY A 98 -6.06 -3.67 -7.86
C GLY A 98 -7.04 -4.03 -8.98
N THR A 99 -6.57 -4.07 -10.22
CA THR A 99 -7.37 -4.40 -11.40
C THR A 99 -6.55 -5.23 -12.39
N ILE A 100 -7.23 -6.08 -13.15
CA ILE A 100 -6.65 -6.82 -14.27
C ILE A 100 -7.71 -7.06 -15.34
N SER A 101 -7.36 -6.87 -16.61
CA SER A 101 -8.24 -7.16 -17.75
C SER A 101 -7.44 -7.58 -18.97
N GLY A 102 -8.05 -8.32 -19.90
CA GLY A 102 -7.40 -8.67 -21.16
C GLY A 102 -8.21 -9.63 -22.02
N GLY A 103 -7.90 -9.64 -23.32
CA GLY A 103 -8.61 -10.43 -24.31
C GLY A 103 -10.00 -9.89 -24.68
N THR A 104 -10.56 -10.44 -25.75
CA THR A 104 -11.87 -10.03 -26.30
C THR A 104 -12.84 -11.20 -26.44
N SER A 105 -12.34 -12.41 -26.67
CA SER A 105 -13.12 -13.64 -26.80
C SER A 105 -12.28 -14.84 -26.36
N THR A 106 -12.93 -15.89 -25.83
CA THR A 106 -12.28 -17.10 -25.32
C THR A 106 -11.62 -17.95 -26.39
N ASN A 107 -12.08 -17.86 -27.64
CA ASN A 107 -11.53 -18.60 -28.77
C ASN A 107 -10.42 -17.84 -29.52
N LEU A 108 -9.94 -16.71 -28.98
CA LEU A 108 -8.87 -15.91 -29.56
C LEU A 108 -7.72 -15.76 -28.57
N VAL A 109 -6.49 -15.81 -29.08
CA VAL A 109 -5.30 -15.38 -28.35
C VAL A 109 -5.42 -13.88 -28.07
N ALA A 110 -5.25 -13.47 -26.82
CA ALA A 110 -5.43 -12.09 -26.42
C ALA A 110 -4.34 -11.20 -27.04
N GLU A 111 -4.76 -10.16 -27.76
CA GLU A 111 -3.85 -9.16 -28.33
C GLU A 111 -3.42 -8.11 -27.29
N THR A 112 -4.25 -7.86 -26.28
CA THR A 112 -3.98 -6.85 -25.25
C THR A 112 -4.40 -7.33 -23.88
N ALA A 113 -3.64 -6.91 -22.86
CA ALA A 113 -3.99 -7.07 -21.46
C ALA A 113 -3.43 -5.88 -20.64
N SER A 114 -4.10 -5.52 -19.54
CA SER A 114 -3.69 -4.42 -18.67
C SER A 114 -3.95 -4.73 -17.19
N ALA A 115 -3.20 -4.07 -16.31
CA ALA A 115 -3.39 -4.12 -14.87
C ALA A 115 -2.94 -2.83 -14.19
N SER A 116 -3.69 -2.41 -13.16
CA SER A 116 -3.35 -1.28 -12.29
C SER A 116 -2.92 -1.78 -10.91
N LEU A 117 -1.80 -1.27 -10.41
CA LEU A 117 -1.21 -1.69 -9.14
C LEU A 117 -1.06 -0.52 -8.17
N ASP A 118 -1.32 -0.77 -6.89
CA ASP A 118 -0.97 0.11 -5.77
C ASP A 118 0.22 -0.51 -5.03
N ILE A 119 1.38 0.15 -5.12
CA ILE A 119 2.60 -0.28 -4.46
C ILE A 119 2.86 0.67 -3.29
N ARG A 120 2.90 0.15 -2.06
CA ARG A 120 3.25 0.93 -0.87
C ARG A 120 4.67 0.63 -0.44
N LEU A 121 5.41 1.68 -0.12
CA LEU A 121 6.82 1.61 0.27
C LEU A 121 7.01 2.08 1.71
N PRO A 122 7.89 1.44 2.49
CA PRO A 122 8.12 1.81 3.87
C PRO A 122 8.96 3.09 3.98
N VAL A 123 8.97 3.67 5.17
CA VAL A 123 9.90 4.77 5.49
C VAL A 123 11.34 4.29 5.32
N GLY A 124 12.18 5.13 4.70
CA GLY A 124 13.58 4.83 4.41
C GLY A 124 13.84 4.37 2.97
N LEU A 125 12.79 3.98 2.23
CA LEU A 125 12.87 3.71 0.79
C LEU A 125 12.33 4.89 -0.01
N SER A 126 13.06 5.34 -1.02
CA SER A 126 12.59 6.43 -1.90
C SER A 126 11.76 5.91 -3.08
N THR A 127 10.81 6.73 -3.56
CA THR A 127 10.07 6.43 -4.79
C THR A 127 11.00 6.30 -6.00
N ALA A 128 12.06 7.10 -6.06
CA ALA A 128 13.06 7.01 -7.13
C ALA A 128 13.78 5.65 -7.17
N THR A 129 14.12 5.10 -6.00
CA THR A 129 14.71 3.75 -5.91
C THR A 129 13.71 2.69 -6.35
N LEU A 130 12.46 2.79 -5.88
CA LEU A 130 11.39 1.87 -6.28
C LEU A 130 11.17 1.86 -7.80
N ILE A 131 11.06 3.05 -8.42
CA ILE A 131 10.86 3.20 -9.87
C ILE A 131 12.02 2.59 -10.66
N LYS A 132 13.27 2.77 -10.20
CA LYS A 132 14.44 2.11 -10.83
C LYS A 132 14.35 0.59 -10.76
N GLN A 133 13.86 0.04 -9.65
CA GLN A 133 13.69 -1.40 -9.51
C GLN A 133 12.55 -1.93 -10.38
N ILE A 134 11.41 -1.22 -10.46
CA ILE A 134 10.30 -1.56 -11.36
C ILE A 134 10.81 -1.64 -12.81
N LYS A 135 11.57 -0.64 -13.26
CA LYS A 135 12.17 -0.63 -14.61
C LYS A 135 13.06 -1.84 -14.84
N ARG A 136 13.99 -2.11 -13.92
CA ARG A 136 14.90 -3.26 -14.01
C ARG A 136 14.15 -4.61 -14.07
N ILE A 137 13.05 -4.74 -13.34
CA ILE A 137 12.24 -5.96 -13.31
C ILE A 137 11.47 -6.15 -14.62
N LEU A 138 10.96 -5.06 -15.21
CA LEU A 138 10.13 -5.14 -16.41
C LEU A 138 10.92 -5.10 -17.73
N GLU A 139 12.14 -4.54 -17.72
CA GLU A 139 13.05 -4.45 -18.88
C GLU A 139 13.23 -5.77 -19.66
N PRO A 140 13.36 -6.95 -19.02
CA PRO A 140 13.54 -8.21 -19.74
C PRO A 140 12.28 -8.76 -20.41
N THR A 141 11.10 -8.18 -20.16
CA THR A 141 9.83 -8.75 -20.63
C THR A 141 9.37 -8.03 -21.90
N ASP A 142 9.50 -8.70 -23.03
CA ASP A 142 9.07 -8.17 -24.33
C ASP A 142 7.57 -7.87 -24.36
N GLY A 143 7.20 -6.79 -25.05
CA GLY A 143 5.80 -6.41 -25.25
C GLY A 143 5.13 -5.76 -24.03
N ILE A 144 5.87 -5.47 -22.96
CA ILE A 144 5.36 -4.78 -21.78
C ILE A 144 5.62 -3.27 -21.85
N ARG A 145 4.57 -2.49 -21.58
CA ARG A 145 4.63 -1.06 -21.32
C ARG A 145 4.21 -0.80 -19.88
N HIS A 146 4.75 0.24 -19.28
CA HIS A 146 4.37 0.62 -17.93
C HIS A 146 4.49 2.12 -17.71
N ASP A 147 3.60 2.66 -16.87
CA ASP A 147 3.54 4.07 -16.54
C ASP A 147 3.36 4.26 -15.03
N ILE A 148 4.12 5.20 -14.47
CA ILE A 148 3.95 5.63 -13.08
C ILE A 148 2.93 6.76 -13.07
N VAL A 149 1.72 6.46 -12.61
CA VAL A 149 0.61 7.45 -12.59
C VAL A 149 0.81 8.46 -11.47
N ARG A 150 1.24 7.99 -10.29
CA ARG A 150 1.52 8.81 -9.11
C ARG A 150 2.61 8.16 -8.27
N ALA A 151 3.41 8.98 -7.62
CA ALA A 151 4.38 8.53 -6.63
C ALA A 151 4.53 9.57 -5.52
N TYR A 152 4.44 9.14 -4.26
CA TYR A 152 4.65 9.98 -3.09
C TYR A 152 5.58 9.26 -2.11
N GLU A 153 6.52 10.02 -1.56
CA GLU A 153 7.44 9.53 -0.55
C GLU A 153 6.72 9.16 0.74
N ALA A 154 7.28 8.19 1.46
CA ALA A 154 6.85 7.91 2.82
C ALA A 154 7.12 9.14 3.71
N SER A 155 6.25 9.37 4.69
CA SER A 155 6.37 10.51 5.60
C SER A 155 6.27 10.04 7.04
N TRP A 156 6.99 10.71 7.94
CA TRP A 156 6.88 10.46 9.37
C TRP A 156 7.37 11.66 10.18
N THR A 157 6.92 11.73 11.42
CA THR A 157 7.32 12.72 12.42
C THR A 157 7.72 12.02 13.71
N PRO A 158 8.83 12.41 14.35
CA PRO A 158 9.22 11.84 15.64
C PRO A 158 8.16 12.09 16.72
N PRO A 159 7.76 11.06 17.49
CA PRO A 159 6.73 11.19 18.53
C PRO A 159 7.17 12.07 19.72
N ASP A 160 8.46 12.29 19.90
CA ASP A 160 9.07 13.08 20.98
C ASP A 160 9.30 14.55 20.59
N ARG A 161 9.02 14.95 19.35
CA ARG A 161 9.12 16.34 18.91
C ARG A 161 8.06 17.16 19.67
N ARG A 162 8.49 17.81 20.75
CA ARG A 162 7.66 18.73 21.55
C ARG A 162 7.05 19.79 20.63
N GLY A 163 5.74 19.68 20.39
CA GLY A 163 4.96 20.67 19.66
C GLY A 163 3.99 20.13 18.60
N ASP A 164 4.08 18.87 18.18
CA ASP A 164 3.28 18.41 17.02
C ASP A 164 2.73 16.97 17.13
N CYS A 165 1.92 16.71 18.17
CA CYS A 165 1.11 15.49 18.42
C CYS A 165 1.61 14.56 19.55
N THR A 166 1.50 15.02 20.81
CA THR A 166 1.22 14.10 21.91
C THR A 166 -0.25 14.26 22.30
N ALA A 167 -1.16 13.60 21.60
CA ALA A 167 -2.48 13.35 22.19
C ALA A 167 -2.23 12.32 23.29
N ARG A 168 -2.13 12.80 24.54
CA ARG A 168 -2.13 11.94 25.71
C ARG A 168 -3.44 11.15 25.66
N VAL A 169 -3.37 9.85 25.43
CA VAL A 169 -4.48 8.94 25.76
C VAL A 169 -4.71 9.13 27.26
N ARG A 170 -5.77 9.83 27.64
CA ARG A 170 -6.25 9.79 29.02
C ARG A 170 -6.68 8.35 29.25
N GLY A 171 -5.87 7.60 30.00
CA GLY A 171 -6.37 6.39 30.64
C GLY A 171 -7.44 6.84 31.63
N ASP A 172 -8.68 6.46 31.39
CA ASP A 172 -9.74 6.58 32.39
C ASP A 172 -9.33 5.71 33.58
N LYS A 173 -8.81 6.36 34.62
CA LYS A 173 -8.87 5.79 35.96
C LYS A 173 -10.33 5.80 36.37
N ALA A 174 -10.92 4.62 36.48
CA ALA A 174 -12.17 4.40 37.18
C ALA A 174 -11.95 4.57 38.68
N ASP A 175 -11.86 5.82 39.13
CA ASP A 175 -11.82 6.18 40.55
C ASP A 175 -13.14 6.91 40.89
N GLY A 176 -13.81 6.41 41.92
CA GLY A 176 -15.24 6.61 42.15
C GLY A 176 -15.69 8.02 42.53
N GLY A 177 -16.99 8.23 42.31
CA GLY A 177 -17.83 9.03 43.20
C GLY A 177 -18.23 10.41 42.68
N ARG A 178 -19.46 10.50 42.15
CA ARG A 178 -20.56 11.27 42.76
C ARG A 178 -21.79 11.24 41.85
N THR A 179 -22.88 10.78 42.45
CA THR A 179 -24.26 11.04 42.05
C THR A 179 -24.48 12.54 41.90
N GLY A 180 -25.07 12.94 40.77
CA GLY A 180 -25.49 14.30 40.49
C GLY A 180 -26.46 14.28 39.32
N ASP A 181 -27.73 14.09 39.65
CA ASP A 181 -28.87 14.28 38.75
C ASP A 181 -28.89 15.71 38.19
N GLY A 182 -29.27 15.87 36.92
CA GLY A 182 -29.48 17.20 36.34
C GLY A 182 -29.52 17.21 34.80
N GLU A 183 -30.67 16.80 34.26
CA GLU A 183 -31.29 17.16 32.98
C GLU A 183 -30.45 17.90 31.91
N TYR A 184 -30.31 17.26 30.75
CA TYR A 184 -30.00 17.96 29.49
C TYR A 184 -31.14 17.80 28.48
N ALA A 185 -31.50 18.95 27.92
CA ALA A 185 -32.08 19.21 26.61
C ALA A 185 -33.59 19.00 26.40
N SER A 186 -34.28 20.13 26.21
CA SER A 186 -35.02 20.31 24.96
C SER A 186 -35.01 21.77 24.50
N ARG A 187 -35.03 21.93 23.17
CA ARG A 187 -35.12 23.16 22.34
C ARG A 187 -33.75 23.74 21.96
N GLY A 188 -33.39 23.96 20.70
CA GLY A 188 -34.18 24.07 19.47
C GLY A 188 -33.70 25.32 18.72
N PHE A 189 -33.48 25.16 17.41
CA PHE A 189 -32.92 26.08 16.41
C PHE A 189 -31.39 26.16 16.31
#